data_AF-A0A7S1RNQ8-F1
#
_entry.id   AF-A0A7S1RNQ8-F1
#
_cell.length_a   1.000
_cell.length_b   1.000
_cell.length_c   1.000
_cell.angle_alpha   90.00
_cell.angle_beta   90.00
_cell.angle_gamma   90.00
#
_symmetry.space_group_name_H-M   'P 1'
#
loop_
_entity.id
_entity.type
_entity.pdbx_description
1 polymer ?
#
loop_
_entity_poly.entity_id
_entity_poly.type
_entity_poly.pdbx_seq_one_letter_code
_entity_poly.pdbx_strand_id
1 'polypeptide(L)'
;QALTLGSRQVDLPSGTLLLGRERQPQLFEALLATVPQLLTFISRTHLELAVRPDLDSISVTNVSVNPVYVDREPLAKGQACTLGKDQVISFARPEGPEGSVRHIHFLVLQVQASRGAGARLLPAE
;
A
#
# COMPACT_ATOMS: atom_id res chain seq x y z
N GLN A 1 -7.87 -10.78 14.75
CA GLN A 1 -8.37 -9.39 14.82
C GLN A 1 -9.41 -9.21 13.72
N ALA A 2 -10.58 -8.67 14.07
CA ALA A 2 -11.70 -8.53 13.16
C ALA A 2 -11.55 -7.27 12.30
N LEU A 3 -11.46 -7.46 10.98
CA LEU A 3 -11.60 -6.38 10.00
C LEU A 3 -13.11 -6.14 9.84
N THR A 4 -13.61 -5.02 10.35
CA THR A 4 -15.03 -4.66 10.21
C THR A 4 -15.32 -4.35 8.73
N LEU A 5 -16.17 -5.17 8.11
CA LEU A 5 -16.51 -5.18 6.67
C LEU A 5 -17.17 -3.91 6.10
N GLY A 6 -17.26 -2.81 6.87
CA GLY A 6 -17.80 -1.52 6.42
C GLY A 6 -16.75 -0.39 6.34
N SER A 7 -15.58 -0.58 6.92
CA SER A 7 -14.51 0.42 6.92
C SER A 7 -13.46 0.00 5.91
N ARG A 8 -13.25 0.80 4.84
CA ARG A 8 -12.10 0.66 3.92
C ARG A 8 -10.75 0.98 4.59
N GLN A 9 -10.74 1.01 5.91
CA GLN A 9 -9.61 1.35 6.76
C GLN A 9 -9.04 0.09 7.39
N VAL A 10 -7.71 0.05 7.54
CA VAL A 10 -7.03 -0.99 8.32
C VAL A 10 -6.11 -0.35 9.34
N ASP A 11 -6.28 -0.74 10.60
CA ASP A 11 -5.33 -0.41 11.66
C ASP A 11 -4.08 -1.27 11.51
N LEU A 12 -2.92 -0.62 11.52
CA LEU A 12 -1.60 -1.19 11.43
C LEU A 12 -0.99 -1.20 12.84
N PRO A 13 -0.63 -2.36 13.39
CA PRO A 13 0.07 -2.39 14.67
C PRO A 13 1.46 -1.76 14.55
N SER A 14 2.01 -1.33 15.68
CA SER A 14 3.43 -0.98 15.79
C SER A 14 4.32 -2.16 15.37
N GLY A 15 5.46 -1.86 14.77
CA GLY A 15 6.40 -2.87 14.24
C GLY A 15 6.24 -3.09 12.74
N THR A 16 6.60 -4.29 12.28
CA THR A 16 6.65 -4.62 10.86
C THR A 16 5.41 -5.36 10.40
N LEU A 17 4.77 -4.88 9.33
CA LEU A 17 3.64 -5.53 8.66
C LEU A 17 3.94 -5.76 7.18
N LEU A 18 3.73 -7.00 6.73
CA LEU A 18 3.72 -7.33 5.31
C LEU A 18 2.34 -7.09 4.71
N LEU A 19 2.27 -6.29 3.65
CA LEU A 19 1.05 -6.05 2.87
C LEU A 19 1.10 -6.79 1.54
N GLY A 20 -0.03 -7.36 1.14
CA GLY A 20 -0.21 -7.96 -0.17
C GLY A 20 -1.51 -8.77 -0.25
N ARG A 21 -1.86 -9.21 -1.45
CA ARG A 21 -3.16 -9.86 -1.69
C ARG A 21 -3.37 -11.16 -0.92
N GLU A 22 -2.30 -11.84 -0.49
CA GLU A 22 -2.41 -13.05 0.36
C GLU A 22 -2.24 -12.75 1.85
N ARG A 23 -1.65 -11.60 2.19
CA ARG A 23 -1.45 -11.19 3.58
C ARG A 23 -2.73 -10.59 4.18
N GLN A 24 -3.50 -9.87 3.36
CA GLN A 24 -4.80 -9.30 3.73
C GLN A 24 -5.81 -9.45 2.56
N PRO A 25 -6.21 -10.68 2.21
CA PRO A 25 -7.08 -10.92 1.05
C PRO A 25 -8.39 -10.14 1.14
N GLN A 26 -9.04 -10.14 2.30
CA GLN A 26 -10.32 -9.45 2.50
C GLN A 26 -10.20 -7.93 2.28
N LEU A 27 -9.05 -7.32 2.60
CA LEU A 27 -8.81 -5.90 2.38
C LEU A 27 -8.78 -5.59 0.88
N PHE A 28 -7.92 -6.27 0.14
CA PHE A 28 -7.72 -5.98 -1.28
C PHE A 28 -8.93 -6.41 -2.12
N GLU A 29 -9.60 -7.50 -1.77
CA GLU A 29 -10.87 -7.91 -2.38
C GLU A 29 -11.97 -6.86 -2.15
N ALA A 30 -12.08 -6.30 -0.94
CA ALA A 30 -13.06 -5.25 -0.66
C ALA A 30 -12.72 -3.92 -1.37
N LEU A 31 -11.44 -3.52 -1.40
CA LEU A 31 -10.99 -2.29 -2.07
C LEU A 31 -11.14 -2.36 -3.59
N LEU A 32 -10.98 -3.54 -4.17
CA LEU A 32 -11.02 -3.77 -5.63
C LEU A 32 -12.27 -4.54 -6.07
N ALA A 33 -13.34 -4.56 -5.26
CA ALA A 33 -14.54 -5.36 -5.52
C ALA A 33 -15.19 -5.06 -6.88
N THR A 34 -15.09 -3.82 -7.36
CA THR A 34 -15.64 -3.39 -8.67
C THR A 34 -14.70 -3.67 -9.85
N VAL A 35 -13.43 -3.97 -9.58
CA VAL A 35 -12.35 -4.16 -10.56
C VAL A 35 -11.40 -5.30 -10.14
N PRO A 36 -11.91 -6.52 -9.91
CA PRO A 36 -11.14 -7.63 -9.32
C PRO A 36 -9.93 -8.06 -10.16
N GLN A 37 -9.94 -7.82 -11.48
CA GLN A 37 -8.81 -8.10 -12.37
C GLN A 37 -7.53 -7.37 -11.96
N LEU A 38 -7.64 -6.26 -11.23
CA LEU A 38 -6.49 -5.46 -10.79
C LEU A 38 -5.72 -6.09 -9.64
N LEU A 39 -6.30 -7.07 -8.93
CA LEU A 39 -5.60 -7.87 -7.92
C LEU A 39 -4.37 -8.60 -8.50
N THR A 40 -4.36 -8.88 -9.81
CA THR A 40 -3.23 -9.50 -10.48
C THR A 40 -1.95 -8.66 -10.43
N PHE A 41 -2.08 -7.33 -10.34
CA PHE A 41 -0.95 -6.39 -10.22
C PHE A 41 -0.46 -6.22 -8.77
N ILE A 42 -1.21 -6.72 -7.79
CA ILE A 42 -0.81 -6.75 -6.39
C ILE A 42 -0.20 -8.12 -6.09
N SER A 43 1.03 -8.11 -5.61
CA SER A 43 1.74 -9.35 -5.27
C SER A 43 1.20 -9.97 -3.99
N ARG A 44 1.41 -11.29 -3.83
CA ARG A 44 1.03 -12.06 -2.64
C ARG A 44 1.54 -11.41 -1.36
N THR A 45 2.81 -11.04 -1.40
CA THR A 45 3.48 -10.08 -0.52
C THR A 45 4.04 -8.99 -1.42
N HIS A 46 3.57 -7.76 -1.26
CA HIS A 46 3.91 -6.64 -2.15
C HIS A 46 4.89 -5.66 -1.51
N LEU A 47 4.60 -5.24 -0.28
CA LEU A 47 5.44 -4.28 0.42
C LEU A 47 5.48 -4.59 1.91
N GLU A 48 6.51 -4.09 2.57
CA GLU A 48 6.66 -4.11 4.01
C GLU A 48 6.48 -2.69 4.55
N LEU A 49 5.67 -2.55 5.59
CA LEU A 49 5.53 -1.33 6.38
C LEU A 49 6.21 -1.53 7.72
N ALA A 50 7.10 -0.64 8.11
CA ALA A 50 7.60 -0.58 9.48
C ALA A 50 7.07 0.69 10.15
N VAL A 51 6.22 0.50 11.16
CA VAL A 51 5.60 1.56 11.94
C VAL A 51 6.36 1.70 13.26
N ARG A 52 6.95 2.88 13.49
CA ARG A 52 7.72 3.21 14.69
C ARG A 52 7.07 4.41 15.37
N PRO A 53 6.10 4.20 16.28
CA PRO A 53 5.37 5.27 16.95
C PRO A 53 6.26 6.14 17.85
N ASP A 54 7.33 5.57 18.39
CA ASP A 54 8.35 6.24 19.19
C ASP A 54 9.12 7.31 18.40
N LEU A 55 9.27 7.09 17.10
CA LEU A 55 9.94 8.01 16.16
C LEU A 55 8.95 8.78 15.28
N ASP A 56 7.64 8.62 15.51
CA ASP A 56 6.57 9.11 14.63
C ASP A 56 6.86 8.85 13.14
N SER A 57 7.40 7.67 12.84
CA SER A 57 7.90 7.35 11.50
C SER A 57 7.29 6.07 10.95
N ILE A 58 6.99 6.10 9.65
CA ILE A 58 6.54 4.95 8.89
C ILE A 58 7.48 4.79 7.71
N SER A 59 8.09 3.61 7.55
CA SER A 59 8.86 3.29 6.35
C SER A 59 8.17 2.25 5.50
N VAL A 60 8.29 2.39 4.18
CA VAL A 60 7.77 1.48 3.17
C VAL A 60 8.95 0.88 2.44
N THR A 61 8.97 -0.45 2.31
CA THR A 61 9.93 -1.18 1.49
C THR A 61 9.17 -1.97 0.44
N ASN A 62 9.50 -1.80 -0.84
CA ASN A 62 8.95 -2.67 -1.89
C ASN A 62 9.66 -4.02 -1.87
N VAL A 63 8.92 -5.12 -1.70
CA VAL A 63 9.48 -6.48 -1.75
C VAL A 63 9.06 -7.24 -3.00
N SER A 64 8.28 -6.62 -3.87
CA SER A 64 7.75 -7.24 -5.09
C SER A 64 8.37 -6.73 -6.37
N VAL A 65 8.13 -7.46 -7.46
CA VAL A 65 8.62 -7.10 -8.80
C VAL A 65 7.88 -5.89 -9.35
N ASN A 66 6.57 -5.80 -9.10
CA ASN A 66 5.79 -4.64 -9.51
C ASN A 66 6.17 -3.45 -8.60
N PRO A 67 6.47 -2.26 -9.17
CA PRO A 67 6.73 -1.09 -8.35
C PRO A 67 5.51 -0.72 -7.51
N VAL A 68 5.80 -0.29 -6.28
CA VAL A 68 4.87 0.54 -5.51
C VAL A 68 5.30 1.99 -5.68
N TYR A 69 4.36 2.93 -5.61
CA TYR A 69 4.65 4.34 -5.84
C TYR A 69 4.39 5.15 -4.58
N VAL A 70 5.27 6.10 -4.26
CA VAL A 70 5.06 7.09 -3.20
C VAL A 70 4.94 8.45 -3.86
N ASP A 71 3.79 9.11 -3.73
CA ASP A 71 3.45 10.35 -4.44
C ASP A 71 3.75 10.30 -5.94
N ARG A 72 3.47 9.13 -6.56
CA ARG A 72 3.71 8.80 -7.98
C ARG A 72 5.18 8.60 -8.37
N GLU A 73 6.11 8.67 -7.43
CA GLU A 73 7.49 8.26 -7.65
C GLU A 73 7.65 6.75 -7.43
N PRO A 74 8.23 6.00 -8.38
CA PRO A 74 8.36 4.56 -8.26
C PRO A 74 9.40 4.17 -7.21
N LEU A 75 9.00 3.25 -6.33
CA LEU A 75 9.87 2.53 -5.41
C LEU A 75 10.10 1.13 -5.98
N ALA A 76 11.27 0.89 -6.57
CA ALA A 76 11.63 -0.39 -7.17
C ALA A 76 11.85 -1.47 -6.11
N LYS A 77 11.90 -2.74 -6.55
CA LYS A 77 12.12 -3.88 -5.66
C LYS A 77 13.38 -3.69 -4.81
N GLY A 78 13.24 -3.88 -3.51
CA GLY A 78 14.29 -3.75 -2.51
C GLY A 78 14.57 -2.30 -2.07
N GLN A 79 13.96 -1.30 -2.71
CA GLN A 79 14.08 0.08 -2.26
C GLN A 79 13.11 0.36 -1.11
N ALA A 80 13.53 1.28 -0.24
CA ALA A 80 12.76 1.74 0.89
C ALA A 80 12.74 3.28 0.96
N CYS A 81 11.68 3.83 1.52
CA CYS A 81 11.59 5.25 1.87
C CYS A 81 10.81 5.43 3.18
N THR A 82 11.00 6.58 3.82
CA THR A 82 10.16 7.00 4.96
C THR A 82 9.03 7.86 4.42
N LEU A 83 7.79 7.55 4.81
CA LEU A 83 6.64 8.36 4.48
C LEU A 83 6.63 9.62 5.34
N GLY A 84 6.58 10.75 4.67
CA GLY A 84 6.22 12.02 5.26
C GLY A 84 4.72 12.10 5.54
N LYS A 85 4.33 13.18 6.23
CA LYS A 85 2.93 13.49 6.46
C LYS A 85 2.19 13.64 5.13
N ASP A 86 0.98 13.10 5.08
CA ASP A 86 0.04 13.19 3.96
C ASP A 86 0.46 12.47 2.66
N GLN A 87 1.66 11.88 2.60
CA GLN A 87 2.11 11.09 1.45
C GLN A 87 1.25 9.84 1.24
N VAL A 88 1.11 9.46 -0.03
CA VAL A 88 0.30 8.30 -0.42
C VAL A 88 1.14 7.21 -1.06
N ILE A 89 0.78 5.97 -0.75
CA ILE A 89 1.26 4.78 -1.44
C ILE A 89 0.26 4.46 -2.55
N SER A 90 0.72 4.06 -3.73
CA SER A 90 -0.18 3.60 -4.78
C SER A 90 0.34 2.40 -5.56
N PHE A 91 -0.61 1.61 -6.05
CA PHE A 91 -0.40 0.48 -6.95
C PHE A 91 -0.83 0.89 -8.35
N ALA A 92 -0.02 0.54 -9.33
CA ALA A 92 -0.27 0.90 -10.72
C ALA A 92 -0.17 -0.30 -11.64
N ARG A 93 -0.89 -0.22 -12.76
CA ARG A 93 -0.75 -1.16 -13.88
C ARG A 93 -0.10 -0.46 -15.07
N PRO A 94 0.76 -1.16 -15.85
CA PRO A 94 1.23 -0.63 -17.12
C PRO A 94 0.09 -0.54 -18.13
N GLU A 95 0.08 0.51 -18.94
CA GLU A 95 -0.85 0.72 -20.05
C GLU A 95 -0.15 1.42 -21.21
N GLY A 96 -0.38 0.92 -22.43
CA GLY A 96 0.18 1.47 -23.65
C GLY A 96 1.23 0.54 -24.30
N PRO A 97 1.71 0.91 -25.50
CA PRO A 97 2.69 0.12 -26.23
C PRO A 97 4.08 0.21 -25.59
N GLU A 98 4.94 -0.76 -25.93
CA GLU A 98 6.36 -0.75 -25.57
C GLU A 98 7.02 0.57 -26.02
N GLY A 99 7.84 1.16 -25.15
CA GLY A 99 8.45 2.49 -25.38
C GLY A 99 7.55 3.69 -25.07
N SER A 100 6.28 3.49 -24.71
CA SER A 100 5.36 4.57 -24.26
C SER A 100 4.42 4.11 -23.14
N VAL A 101 4.91 3.20 -22.30
CA VAL A 101 4.15 2.63 -21.18
C VAL A 101 3.88 3.71 -20.14
N ARG A 102 2.60 3.93 -19.85
CA ARG A 102 2.12 4.74 -18.73
C ARG A 102 1.75 3.83 -17.57
N HIS A 103 1.95 4.31 -16.34
CA HIS A 103 1.53 3.60 -15.15
C HIS A 103 0.24 4.21 -14.62
N ILE A 104 -0.85 3.47 -14.74
CA ILE A 104 -2.18 3.90 -14.29
C ILE A 104 -2.35 3.45 -12.84
N HIS A 105 -2.34 4.42 -11.93
CA HIS A 105 -2.55 4.21 -10.50
C HIS A 105 -4.02 3.87 -10.27
N PHE A 106 -4.29 2.66 -9.76
CA PHE A 106 -5.65 2.15 -9.61
C PHE A 106 -6.06 1.95 -8.14
N LEU A 107 -5.09 1.97 -7.22
CA LEU A 107 -5.34 1.92 -5.79
C LEU A 107 -4.37 2.88 -5.13
N VAL A 108 -4.89 3.88 -4.43
CA VAL A 108 -4.12 4.89 -3.71
C VAL A 108 -4.51 4.81 -2.25
N LEU A 109 -3.53 4.65 -1.38
CA LEU A 109 -3.68 4.47 0.06
C LEU A 109 -2.86 5.51 0.80
N GLN A 110 -3.50 6.25 1.70
CA GLN A 110 -2.80 7.09 2.66
C GLN A 110 -2.45 6.27 3.90
N VAL A 111 -1.21 6.43 4.40
CA VAL A 111 -0.80 5.85 5.68
C VAL A 111 -0.72 6.96 6.72
N GLN A 112 -1.55 6.89 7.75
CA GLN A 112 -1.59 7.87 8.82
C GLN A 112 -1.04 7.26 10.11
N ALA A 113 -0.03 7.87 10.72
CA ALA A 113 0.39 7.48 12.06
C ALA A 113 -0.71 7.82 13.07
N SER A 114 -1.02 6.89 13.96
CA SER A 114 -1.92 7.10 15.10
C SER A 114 -1.09 7.28 16.36
N ARG A 115 -1.28 8.41 17.06
CA ARG A 115 -0.53 8.72 18.27
C ARG A 115 -0.69 7.58 19.30
N GLY A 116 0.40 6.88 19.59
CA GLY A 116 0.50 5.89 20.67
C GLY A 116 -0.06 4.49 20.38
N ALA A 117 -0.58 4.19 19.18
CA ALA A 117 -1.26 2.91 18.93
C ALA A 117 -0.84 2.16 17.64
N GLY A 118 -0.18 2.81 16.68
CA GLY A 118 0.16 2.21 15.38
C GLY A 118 -0.06 3.17 14.21
N ALA A 119 -0.45 2.67 13.04
CA ALA A 119 -0.80 3.48 11.87
C ALA A 119 -2.15 3.04 11.26
N ARG A 120 -2.64 3.74 10.25
CA ARG A 120 -3.90 3.45 9.55
C ARG A 120 -3.70 3.54 8.06
N LEU A 121 -4.22 2.57 7.32
CA LEU A 121 -4.37 2.64 5.87
C LEU A 121 -5.76 3.12 5.53
N LEU A 122 -5.86 4.11 4.65
CA LEU A 122 -7.11 4.68 4.16
C LEU A 122 -7.05 4.80 2.62
N PRO A 123 -8.14 4.61 1.87
CA PRO A 123 -8.19 5.03 0.48
C PRO A 123 -8.00 6.55 0.43
N ALA A 124 -7.11 7.02 -0.44
CA ALA A 124 -7.06 8.44 -0.75
C ALA A 124 -8.20 8.79 -1.71
N GLU A 125 -8.89 9.90 -1.46
CA GLU A 125 -9.92 10.47 -2.34
C GLU A 125 -9.31 11.14 -3.59
#